data_AF-A0A072UKI0-F1
#
_entry.id   AF-A0A072UKI0-F1
#
_cell.length_a   1.000
_cell.length_b   1.000
_cell.length_c   1.000
_cell.angle_alpha   90.00
_cell.angle_beta   90.00
_cell.angle_gamma   90.00
#
_symmetry.space_group_name_H-M   'P 1'
#
loop_
_entity.id
_entity.type
_entity.pdbx_description
1 polymer ?
#
loop_
_entity_poly.entity_id
_entity_poly.type
_entity_poly.pdbx_seq_one_letter_code
_entity_poly.pdbx_strand_id
1 'polypeptide(L)'
;MVFLNIAENRSWNEPLIRNNFNLRDVDEILKIPLLLREQNDAIIWRFDKKGVYSVKSAYRVCVDVLINRDEWKVEGDWNKLWSLPIPPKVKHFMWRLGRDCLPNRQSITCWRKVNLWPLLKELMDGAKSFGDVFTRMWQRLSRAQAVLNAWGCARRVHQTHTMTQQQTHAAVWQPPRVGLLKCNVDADINYGIVSICLNSNGKNVNTVRRDSTIGV
;
A
#
# COMPACT_ATOMS: atom_id res chain seq x y z
N MET A 1 28.44 -44.99 3.77
CA MET A 1 27.20 -45.20 4.56
C MET A 1 27.53 -46.15 5.70
N VAL A 2 27.77 -45.65 6.92
CA VAL A 2 28.26 -46.47 8.06
C VAL A 2 27.11 -47.04 8.91
N PHE A 3 25.90 -46.50 8.77
CA PHE A 3 24.73 -46.87 9.58
C PHE A 3 23.73 -47.79 8.85
N LEU A 4 24.13 -48.39 7.73
CA LEU A 4 23.26 -49.24 6.90
C LEU A 4 23.71 -50.70 6.96
N ASN A 5 22.79 -51.61 7.26
CA ASN A 5 23.04 -53.05 7.24
C ASN A 5 22.89 -53.58 5.81
N ILE A 6 23.99 -53.55 5.05
CA ILE A 6 24.02 -53.93 3.62
C ILE A 6 23.83 -55.45 3.44
N ALA A 7 24.34 -56.27 4.38
CA ALA A 7 24.39 -57.72 4.23
C ALA A 7 23.05 -58.46 4.45
N GLU A 8 22.15 -57.91 5.26
CA GLU A 8 21.02 -58.71 5.77
C GLU A 8 19.64 -58.28 5.30
N ASN A 9 19.44 -57.04 4.80
CA ASN A 9 18.18 -56.60 4.13
C ASN A 9 18.16 -55.09 3.76
N ARG A 10 19.31 -54.40 3.67
CA ARG A 10 19.37 -52.93 3.51
C ARG A 10 18.47 -52.19 4.49
N SER A 11 18.62 -52.51 5.77
CA SER A 11 17.92 -51.84 6.87
C SER A 11 18.84 -50.85 7.57
N TRP A 12 18.26 -49.89 8.29
CA TRP A 12 18.99 -49.03 9.20
C TRP A 12 19.58 -49.86 10.35
N ASN A 13 20.85 -49.62 10.70
CA ASN A 13 21.44 -50.13 11.93
C ASN A 13 20.96 -49.28 13.10
N GLU A 14 19.73 -49.56 13.54
CA GLU A 14 19.04 -48.80 14.57
C GLU A 14 19.82 -48.70 15.89
N PRO A 15 20.47 -49.76 16.42
CA PRO A 15 21.31 -49.66 17.61
C PRO A 15 22.45 -48.64 17.45
N LEU A 16 23.12 -48.65 16.30
CA LEU A 16 24.21 -47.72 16.00
C LEU A 16 23.69 -46.28 15.88
N ILE A 17 22.52 -46.07 15.27
CA ILE A 17 21.91 -44.74 15.12
C ILE A 17 21.50 -44.18 16.49
N ARG A 18 20.84 -44.99 17.33
CA ARG A 18 20.42 -44.59 18.69
C ARG A 18 21.58 -44.19 19.59
N ASN A 19 22.75 -44.82 19.41
CA ASN A 19 23.95 -44.50 20.19
C ASN A 19 24.68 -43.23 19.73
N ASN A 20 24.47 -42.78 18.49
CA ASN A 20 25.21 -41.65 17.91
C ASN A 20 24.38 -40.37 17.74
N PHE A 21 23.04 -40.46 17.77
CA PHE A 21 22.15 -39.33 17.54
C PHE A 21 21.17 -39.12 18.70
N ASN A 22 20.67 -37.89 18.86
CA ASN A 22 19.61 -37.60 19.84
C ASN A 22 18.26 -38.19 19.39
N LEU A 23 17.30 -38.31 20.31
CA LEU A 23 16.00 -38.95 20.03
C LEU A 23 15.23 -38.32 18.87
N ARG A 24 15.32 -37.00 18.68
CA ARG A 24 14.65 -36.31 17.57
C ARG A 24 15.25 -36.72 16.23
N ASP A 25 16.57 -36.69 16.13
CA ASP A 25 17.28 -37.03 14.89
C ASP A 25 17.16 -38.52 14.58
N VAL A 26 17.16 -39.39 15.60
CA VAL A 26 16.88 -40.83 15.44
C VAL A 26 15.52 -41.04 14.76
N ASP A 27 14.47 -40.39 15.26
CA ASP A 27 13.11 -40.52 14.70
C ASP A 27 13.04 -40.03 13.25
N GLU A 28 13.73 -38.93 12.93
CA GLU A 28 13.80 -38.42 11.55
C GLU A 28 14.63 -39.31 10.61
N ILE A 29 15.75 -39.87 11.08
CA ILE A 29 16.60 -40.77 10.29
C ILE A 29 15.84 -42.05 9.94
N LEU A 30 15.13 -42.64 10.90
CA LEU A 30 14.38 -43.88 10.68
C LEU A 30 13.20 -43.69 9.71
N LYS A 31 12.69 -42.46 9.53
CA LYS A 31 11.67 -42.13 8.52
C LYS A 31 12.21 -42.05 7.10
N ILE A 32 13.53 -41.96 6.90
CA ILE A 32 14.11 -41.86 5.56
C ILE A 32 13.94 -43.22 4.86
N PRO A 33 13.18 -43.29 3.75
CA PRO A 33 12.94 -44.54 3.04
C PRO A 33 14.22 -45.04 2.40
N LEU A 34 14.56 -46.30 2.66
CA LEU A 34 15.70 -46.97 2.04
C LEU A 34 15.30 -47.55 0.68
N LEU A 35 16.14 -47.32 -0.34
CA LEU A 35 15.92 -47.87 -1.67
C LEU A 35 16.26 -49.36 -1.67
N LEU A 36 15.25 -50.19 -1.94
CA LEU A 36 15.38 -51.66 -2.05
C LEU A 36 16.26 -52.10 -3.23
N ARG A 37 16.48 -51.22 -4.22
CA ARG A 37 17.32 -51.49 -5.40
C ARG A 37 18.64 -50.75 -5.34
N GLU A 38 19.69 -51.39 -5.83
CA GLU A 38 20.97 -50.74 -6.10
C GLU A 38 20.77 -49.67 -7.18
N GLN A 39 20.94 -48.41 -6.77
CA GLN A 39 21.13 -47.29 -7.67
C GLN A 39 22.46 -46.63 -7.32
N ASN A 40 23.19 -46.21 -8.34
CA ASN A 40 24.38 -45.41 -8.15
C ASN A 40 24.00 -44.05 -7.58
N ASP A 41 24.81 -43.56 -6.63
CA ASP A 41 24.65 -42.21 -6.10
C ASP A 41 24.73 -41.19 -7.24
N ALA A 42 23.78 -40.25 -7.26
CA ALA A 42 23.69 -39.20 -8.26
C ALA A 42 23.56 -37.83 -7.58
N ILE A 43 24.26 -36.83 -8.13
CA ILE A 43 24.11 -35.45 -7.69
C ILE A 43 22.79 -34.93 -8.24
N ILE A 44 21.86 -34.60 -7.34
CA ILE A 44 20.55 -34.05 -7.69
C ILE A 44 20.41 -32.59 -7.26
N TRP A 45 19.84 -31.77 -8.15
CA TRP A 45 19.49 -30.41 -7.83
C TRP A 45 18.09 -30.34 -7.20
N ARG A 46 18.03 -30.17 -5.88
CA ARG A 46 16.77 -30.12 -5.09
C ARG A 46 15.74 -29.11 -5.61
N PHE A 47 16.18 -28.04 -6.27
CA PHE A 47 15.31 -26.98 -6.77
C PHE A 47 14.80 -27.21 -8.20
N ASP A 48 14.99 -28.40 -8.75
CA ASP A 48 14.35 -28.85 -9.98
C ASP A 48 13.65 -30.20 -9.77
N LYS A 49 12.43 -30.34 -10.32
CA LYS A 49 11.62 -31.55 -10.15
C LYS A 49 12.23 -32.78 -10.81
N LYS A 50 13.09 -32.59 -11.83
CA LYS A 50 13.82 -33.67 -12.49
C LYS A 50 15.23 -33.85 -11.89
N GLY A 51 15.57 -33.09 -10.85
CA GLY A 51 16.89 -33.10 -10.22
C GLY A 51 17.98 -32.49 -11.09
N VAL A 52 17.66 -31.78 -12.19
CA VAL A 52 18.65 -31.28 -13.14
C VAL A 52 19.13 -29.89 -12.74
N TYR A 53 20.45 -29.73 -12.61
CA TYR A 53 21.06 -28.43 -12.42
C TYR A 53 21.04 -27.62 -13.73
N SER A 54 20.70 -26.34 -13.63
CA SER A 54 20.89 -25.38 -14.71
C SER A 54 21.25 -24.02 -14.13
N VAL A 55 22.00 -23.21 -14.88
CA VAL A 55 22.31 -21.83 -14.48
C VAL A 55 21.02 -21.03 -14.23
N LYS A 56 19.97 -21.29 -15.02
CA LYS A 56 18.65 -20.65 -14.86
C LYS A 56 17.98 -21.01 -13.53
N SER A 57 17.98 -22.28 -13.13
CA SER A 57 17.39 -22.71 -11.86
C SER A 57 18.21 -22.23 -10.67
N ALA A 58 19.54 -22.27 -10.77
CA ALA A 58 20.43 -21.70 -9.76
C ALA A 58 20.22 -20.19 -9.59
N TYR A 59 20.15 -19.43 -10.70
CA TYR A 59 19.89 -18.00 -10.65
C TYR A 59 18.55 -17.67 -10.01
N ARG A 60 17.48 -18.42 -10.32
CA ARG A 60 16.17 -18.22 -9.66
C ARG A 60 16.26 -18.38 -8.15
N VAL A 61 16.94 -19.43 -7.68
CA VAL A 61 17.17 -19.67 -6.24
C VAL A 61 17.98 -18.54 -5.63
N CYS A 62 19.09 -18.13 -6.26
CA CYS A 62 19.89 -17.01 -5.79
C CYS A 62 19.07 -15.72 -5.68
N VAL A 63 18.25 -15.40 -6.69
CA VAL A 63 17.41 -14.20 -6.63
C VAL A 63 16.34 -14.33 -5.54
N ASP A 64 15.69 -15.48 -5.39
CA ASP A 64 14.64 -15.65 -4.37
C ASP A 64 15.20 -15.62 -2.93
N VAL A 65 16.43 -16.08 -2.72
CA VAL A 65 17.08 -16.12 -1.39
C VAL A 65 17.82 -14.82 -1.06
N LEU A 66 18.52 -14.23 -2.05
CA LEU A 66 19.41 -13.08 -1.82
C LEU A 66 18.72 -11.74 -2.05
N ILE A 67 17.69 -11.69 -2.90
CA ILE A 67 16.99 -10.45 -3.24
C ILE A 67 15.62 -10.47 -2.58
N ASN A 68 15.45 -9.64 -1.55
CA ASN A 68 14.12 -9.38 -1.00
C ASN A 68 13.27 -8.71 -2.08
N ARG A 69 12.46 -9.51 -2.79
CA ARG A 69 11.59 -9.04 -3.87
C ARG A 69 10.41 -8.23 -3.36
N ASP A 70 10.19 -8.09 -2.06
CA ASP A 70 9.02 -7.36 -1.56
C ASP A 70 9.04 -5.88 -1.98
N GLU A 71 10.22 -5.29 -2.15
CA GLU A 71 10.36 -3.94 -2.73
C GLU A 71 10.13 -3.90 -4.25
N TRP A 72 10.26 -5.04 -4.93
CA TRP A 72 10.20 -5.17 -6.40
C TRP A 72 8.83 -5.64 -6.87
N LYS A 73 8.04 -6.22 -5.96
CA LYS A 73 6.61 -6.52 -6.10
C LYS A 73 5.85 -5.20 -6.11
N VAL A 74 5.86 -4.53 -7.26
CA VAL A 74 4.91 -3.46 -7.49
C VAL A 74 3.54 -4.09 -7.62
N GLU A 75 2.63 -3.71 -6.72
CA GLU A 75 1.24 -4.12 -6.75
C GLU A 75 0.69 -3.96 -8.16
N GLY A 76 0.32 -5.09 -8.77
CA GLY A 76 -0.34 -5.03 -10.07
C GLY A 76 -0.59 -6.37 -10.75
N ASP A 77 -1.80 -6.51 -11.27
CA ASP A 77 -2.14 -7.53 -12.26
C ASP A 77 -1.72 -7.03 -13.65
N TRP A 78 -0.41 -7.09 -13.91
CA TRP A 78 0.17 -6.68 -15.17
C TRP A 78 -0.30 -7.55 -16.34
N ASN A 79 -0.66 -8.81 -16.08
CA ASN A 79 -1.18 -9.71 -17.10
C ASN A 79 -2.48 -9.17 -17.69
N LYS A 80 -3.36 -8.59 -16.86
CA LYS A 80 -4.57 -7.90 -17.32
C LYS A 80 -4.24 -6.70 -18.23
N LEU A 81 -3.24 -5.89 -17.89
CA LEU A 81 -2.82 -4.77 -18.74
C LEU A 81 -2.32 -5.26 -20.11
N TRP A 82 -1.52 -6.33 -20.12
CA TRP A 82 -0.95 -6.87 -21.36
C TRP A 82 -1.97 -7.60 -22.23
N SER A 83 -3.04 -8.16 -21.64
CA SER A 83 -4.13 -8.82 -22.39
C SER A 83 -5.13 -7.86 -23.04
N LEU A 84 -5.16 -6.58 -22.63
CA LEU A 84 -6.09 -5.59 -23.20
C LEU A 84 -5.82 -5.32 -24.69
N PRO A 85 -6.87 -5.11 -25.51
CA PRO A 85 -6.75 -4.75 -26.93
C PRO A 85 -6.49 -3.24 -27.08
N ILE A 86 -5.37 -2.76 -26.53
CA ILE A 86 -4.95 -1.35 -26.60
C ILE A 86 -3.56 -1.21 -27.24
N PRO A 87 -3.22 -0.03 -27.81
CA PRO A 87 -1.93 0.17 -28.49
C PRO A 87 -0.73 -0.12 -27.57
N PRO A 88 0.34 -0.77 -28.05
CA PRO A 88 1.51 -1.10 -27.24
C PRO A 88 2.15 0.11 -26.53
N LYS A 89 2.19 1.26 -27.19
CA LYS A 89 2.69 2.52 -26.60
C LYS A 89 1.93 2.91 -25.32
N VAL A 90 0.61 2.70 -25.32
CA VAL A 90 -0.24 2.98 -24.15
C VAL A 90 0.03 1.95 -23.05
N LYS A 91 0.15 0.66 -23.39
CA LYS A 91 0.52 -0.39 -22.41
C LYS A 91 1.83 -0.06 -21.70
N HIS A 92 2.86 0.30 -22.47
CA HIS A 92 4.15 0.70 -21.91
C HIS A 92 4.06 1.94 -21.04
N PHE A 93 3.29 2.95 -21.45
CA PHE A 93 3.07 4.14 -20.65
C PHE A 93 2.36 3.81 -19.32
N MET A 94 1.27 3.04 -19.35
CA MET A 94 0.53 2.62 -18.15
C MET A 94 1.39 1.74 -17.23
N TRP A 95 2.22 0.87 -17.80
CA TRP A 95 3.18 0.06 -17.04
C TRP A 95 4.22 0.95 -16.35
N ARG A 96 4.82 1.91 -17.06
CA ARG A 96 5.75 2.89 -16.46
C ARG A 96 5.07 3.74 -15.40
N LEU A 97 3.83 4.15 -15.64
CA LEU A 97 3.02 4.95 -14.72
C LEU A 97 2.73 4.19 -13.42
N GLY A 98 2.27 2.94 -13.50
CA GLY A 98 2.00 2.12 -12.32
C GLY A 98 3.26 1.66 -11.56
N ARG A 99 4.42 1.65 -12.23
CA ARG A 99 5.74 1.34 -11.63
C ARG A 99 6.48 2.57 -11.10
N ASP A 100 5.86 3.75 -11.13
CA ASP A 100 6.48 5.04 -10.77
C ASP A 100 7.82 5.29 -11.49
N CYS A 101 7.92 4.82 -12.74
CA CYS A 101 9.12 4.88 -13.57
C CYS A 101 9.07 6.03 -14.60
N LEU A 102 8.26 7.07 -14.34
CA LEU A 102 8.20 8.24 -15.22
C LEU A 102 9.30 9.24 -14.83
N PRO A 103 10.06 9.77 -15.80
CA PRO A 103 11.10 10.75 -15.52
C PRO A 103 10.47 12.13 -15.28
N ASN A 104 9.98 12.39 -14.08
CA ASN A 104 9.44 13.68 -13.68
C ASN A 104 9.96 14.08 -12.29
N ARG A 105 10.68 15.21 -12.24
CA ARG A 105 11.41 15.71 -11.06
C ARG A 105 10.55 15.95 -9.79
N GLN A 106 9.22 15.91 -9.86
CA GLN A 106 8.31 16.27 -8.76
C GLN A 106 7.39 15.14 -8.28
N SER A 107 7.56 13.91 -8.79
CA SER A 107 6.53 12.85 -8.74
C SER A 107 6.90 11.65 -7.87
N ILE A 108 8.06 11.62 -7.25
CA ILE A 108 8.39 10.45 -6.41
C ILE A 108 7.53 10.45 -5.12
N THR A 109 6.92 11.58 -4.74
CA THR A 109 6.22 11.73 -3.45
C THR A 109 4.69 11.74 -3.54
N CYS A 110 4.09 12.22 -4.63
CA CYS A 110 2.63 12.34 -4.73
C CYS A 110 1.95 11.06 -5.24
N TRP A 111 2.59 10.24 -6.08
CA TRP A 111 1.86 9.16 -6.78
C TRP A 111 1.74 7.88 -5.95
N ARG A 112 2.73 7.57 -5.09
CA ARG A 112 2.62 6.50 -4.07
C ARG A 112 1.55 6.84 -3.00
N LYS A 113 1.33 8.13 -2.72
CA LYS A 113 0.31 8.58 -1.76
C LYS A 113 -1.12 8.51 -2.31
N VAL A 114 -1.28 8.51 -3.64
CA VAL A 114 -2.60 8.59 -4.29
C VAL A 114 -3.17 7.20 -4.62
N ASN A 115 -2.47 6.10 -4.33
CA ASN A 115 -2.93 4.74 -4.63
C ASN A 115 -3.42 4.62 -6.08
N LEU A 116 -2.57 5.00 -7.03
CA LEU A 116 -2.93 5.07 -8.45
C LEU A 116 -3.27 3.70 -9.05
N TRP A 117 -2.68 2.62 -8.53
CA TRP A 117 -2.93 1.27 -9.05
C TRP A 117 -4.40 0.83 -8.90
N PRO A 118 -5.04 0.93 -7.72
CA PRO A 118 -6.48 0.75 -7.59
C PRO A 118 -7.31 1.54 -8.61
N LEU A 119 -6.96 2.81 -8.83
CA LEU A 119 -7.62 3.66 -9.81
C LEU A 119 -7.45 3.16 -11.25
N LEU A 120 -6.24 2.77 -11.63
CA LEU A 120 -5.96 2.15 -12.93
C LEU A 120 -6.71 0.81 -13.08
N LYS A 121 -6.76 0.00 -12.03
CA LYS A 121 -7.48 -1.27 -12.01
C LYS A 121 -8.97 -1.08 -12.28
N GLU A 122 -9.61 -0.11 -11.63
CA GLU A 122 -11.02 0.26 -11.86
C GLU A 122 -11.26 0.73 -13.30
N LEU A 123 -10.35 1.55 -13.84
CA LEU A 123 -10.45 2.04 -15.21
C LEU A 123 -10.36 0.90 -16.23
N MET A 124 -9.48 -0.07 -15.98
CA MET A 124 -9.27 -1.26 -16.82
C MET A 124 -10.35 -2.33 -16.61
N ASP A 125 -11.14 -2.26 -15.54
CA ASP A 125 -12.09 -3.33 -15.22
C ASP A 125 -13.29 -3.32 -16.15
N GLY A 126 -13.49 -4.43 -16.88
CA GLY A 126 -14.55 -4.53 -17.89
C GLY A 126 -14.38 -3.62 -19.11
N ALA A 127 -13.21 -3.00 -19.30
CA ALA A 127 -12.92 -2.22 -20.50
C ALA A 127 -12.66 -3.17 -21.69
N LYS A 128 -13.34 -2.93 -22.82
CA LYS A 128 -13.23 -3.76 -24.03
C LYS A 128 -12.34 -3.12 -25.08
N SER A 129 -12.06 -1.82 -24.96
CA SER A 129 -11.28 -1.04 -25.90
C SER A 129 -10.46 0.05 -25.20
N PHE A 130 -9.49 0.62 -25.92
CA PHE A 130 -8.78 1.82 -25.47
C PHE A 130 -9.74 3.00 -25.28
N GLY A 131 -10.78 3.10 -26.12
CA GLY A 131 -11.80 4.13 -26.02
C GLY A 131 -12.54 4.11 -24.68
N ASP A 132 -12.85 2.92 -24.16
CA ASP A 132 -13.51 2.76 -22.85
C ASP A 132 -12.61 3.27 -21.72
N VAL A 133 -11.34 2.84 -21.72
CA VAL A 133 -10.36 3.25 -20.71
C VAL A 133 -10.13 4.77 -20.77
N PHE A 134 -9.97 5.31 -21.98
CA PHE A 134 -9.76 6.74 -22.21
C PHE A 134 -10.95 7.58 -21.77
N THR A 135 -12.17 7.16 -22.11
CA THR A 135 -13.41 7.86 -21.72
C THR A 135 -13.55 7.91 -20.21
N ARG A 136 -13.30 6.79 -19.52
CA ARG A 136 -13.37 6.73 -18.04
C ARG A 136 -12.29 7.60 -17.39
N MET A 137 -11.07 7.60 -17.93
CA MET A 137 -10.02 8.52 -17.48
C MET A 137 -10.42 9.98 -17.65
N TRP A 138 -10.94 10.33 -18.83
CA TRP A 138 -11.35 11.69 -19.15
C TRP A 138 -12.48 12.18 -18.26
N GLN A 139 -13.48 11.33 -17.97
CA GLN A 139 -14.56 11.64 -17.04
C GLN A 139 -14.04 11.95 -15.64
N ARG A 140 -13.07 11.16 -15.13
CA ARG A 140 -12.46 11.42 -13.82
C ARG A 140 -11.69 12.74 -13.79
N LEU A 141 -10.88 13.02 -14.83
CA LEU A 141 -10.17 14.29 -14.94
C LEU A 141 -11.12 15.48 -15.03
N SER A 142 -12.18 15.36 -15.82
CA SER A 142 -13.21 16.39 -15.95
C SER A 142 -13.90 16.69 -14.62
N ARG A 143 -14.25 15.66 -13.84
CA ARG A 143 -14.81 15.81 -12.49
C ARG A 143 -13.83 16.49 -11.53
N ALA A 144 -12.57 16.05 -11.52
CA ALA A 144 -11.54 16.65 -10.68
C ALA A 144 -11.34 18.14 -11.03
N GLN A 145 -11.31 18.47 -12.32
CA GLN A 145 -11.20 19.86 -12.78
C GLN A 145 -12.40 20.70 -12.33
N ALA A 146 -13.62 20.18 -12.44
CA ALA A 146 -14.81 20.88 -11.98
C ALA A 146 -14.76 21.16 -10.46
N VAL A 147 -14.32 20.19 -9.65
CA VAL A 147 -14.14 20.36 -8.20
C VAL A 147 -13.09 21.43 -7.90
N LEU A 148 -11.95 21.41 -8.59
CA LEU A 148 -10.89 22.42 -8.42
C LEU A 148 -11.36 23.82 -8.79
N ASN A 149 -12.13 23.94 -9.87
CA ASN A 149 -12.72 25.21 -10.30
C ASN A 149 -13.71 25.73 -9.24
N ALA A 150 -14.60 24.86 -8.76
CA ALA A 150 -15.57 25.19 -7.72
C ALA A 150 -14.87 25.64 -6.43
N TRP A 151 -13.83 24.92 -6.01
CA TRP A 151 -13.01 25.28 -4.86
C TRP A 151 -12.31 26.64 -5.05
N GLY A 152 -11.76 26.90 -6.24
CA GLY A 152 -11.17 28.19 -6.59
C GLY A 152 -12.17 29.35 -6.55
N CYS A 153 -13.42 29.11 -6.94
CA CYS A 153 -14.52 30.08 -6.78
C CYS A 153 -14.83 30.32 -5.30
N ALA A 154 -15.00 29.26 -4.51
CA ALA A 154 -15.26 29.36 -3.08
C ALA A 154 -14.15 30.13 -2.33
N ARG A 155 -12.88 29.89 -2.70
CA ARG A 155 -11.73 30.57 -2.13
C ARG A 155 -11.71 32.07 -2.45
N ARG A 156 -12.06 32.45 -3.68
CA ARG A 156 -12.19 33.86 -4.07
C ARG A 156 -13.31 34.54 -3.31
N VAL A 157 -14.47 33.89 -3.17
CA VAL A 157 -15.60 34.42 -2.36
C VAL A 157 -15.18 34.61 -0.90
N HIS A 158 -14.44 33.65 -0.33
CA HIS A 158 -13.90 33.77 1.03
C HIS A 158 -12.91 34.94 1.15
N GLN A 159 -12.00 35.12 0.18
CA GLN A 159 -11.06 36.24 0.16
C GLN A 159 -11.75 37.61 -0.01
N THR A 160 -12.79 37.70 -0.84
CA THR A 160 -13.57 38.94 -0.95
C THR A 160 -14.32 39.24 0.34
N HIS A 161 -14.91 38.23 0.99
CA HIS A 161 -15.56 38.41 2.30
C HIS A 161 -14.58 38.87 3.38
N THR A 162 -13.35 38.36 3.41
CA THR A 162 -12.33 38.79 4.38
C THR A 162 -11.81 40.20 4.09
N MET A 163 -11.68 40.60 2.82
CA MET A 163 -11.30 41.98 2.46
C MET A 163 -12.41 43.01 2.73
N THR A 164 -13.68 42.67 2.48
CA THR A 164 -14.81 43.55 2.83
C THR A 164 -14.96 43.69 4.35
N GLN A 165 -14.61 42.66 5.14
CA GLN A 165 -14.47 42.80 6.59
C GLN A 165 -13.26 43.67 6.98
N GLN A 166 -12.12 43.60 6.30
CA GLN A 166 -10.97 44.46 6.64
C GLN A 166 -11.21 45.95 6.36
N GLN A 167 -11.98 46.31 5.32
CA GLN A 167 -12.38 47.71 5.09
C GLN A 167 -13.39 48.25 6.12
N THR A 168 -14.16 47.39 6.79
CA THR A 168 -15.01 47.76 7.94
C THR A 168 -14.31 47.62 9.29
N HIS A 169 -13.10 47.04 9.34
CA HIS A 169 -12.32 46.84 10.56
C HIS A 169 -11.04 47.68 10.61
N ALA A 170 -11.22 49.01 10.63
CA ALA A 170 -10.64 49.80 11.73
C ALA A 170 -11.65 49.97 12.88
N ALA A 171 -12.73 49.17 12.91
CA ALA A 171 -13.66 49.12 14.03
C ALA A 171 -12.96 48.56 15.27
N VAL A 172 -12.51 49.49 16.10
CA VAL A 172 -12.13 49.30 17.50
C VAL A 172 -13.17 48.42 18.17
N TRP A 173 -12.73 47.30 18.76
CA TRP A 173 -13.64 46.40 19.47
C TRP A 173 -14.41 47.18 20.54
N GLN A 174 -15.73 47.07 20.53
CA GLN A 174 -16.59 47.63 21.57
C GLN A 174 -17.29 46.48 22.32
N PRO A 175 -17.37 46.56 23.66
CA PRO A 175 -18.09 45.57 24.43
C PRO A 175 -19.58 45.57 24.07
N PRO A 176 -20.28 44.43 24.18
CA PRO A 176 -21.72 44.38 23.97
C PRO A 176 -22.44 45.23 25.02
N ARG A 177 -23.66 45.72 24.71
CA ARG A 177 -24.46 46.50 25.68
C ARG A 177 -24.81 45.64 26.90
N VAL A 178 -25.04 46.28 28.05
CA VAL A 178 -25.45 45.59 29.29
C VAL A 178 -26.69 44.73 29.01
N GLY A 179 -26.62 43.44 29.38
CA GLY A 179 -27.66 42.44 29.10
C GLY A 179 -27.44 41.60 27.83
N LEU A 180 -26.45 41.92 27.01
CA LEU A 180 -26.07 41.16 25.81
C LEU A 180 -24.73 40.43 26.00
N LEU A 181 -24.64 39.23 25.43
CA LEU A 181 -23.42 38.43 25.39
C LEU A 181 -22.90 38.34 23.95
N LYS A 182 -21.59 38.51 23.79
CA LYS A 182 -20.91 38.22 22.52
C LYS A 182 -20.27 36.84 22.62
N CYS A 183 -20.77 35.89 21.82
CA CYS A 183 -20.24 34.53 21.79
C CYS A 183 -19.50 34.29 20.47
N ASN A 184 -18.24 33.88 20.55
CA ASN A 184 -17.46 33.40 19.42
C ASN A 184 -17.43 31.87 19.47
N VAL A 185 -17.53 31.23 18.30
CA VAL A 185 -17.51 29.76 18.17
C VAL A 185 -16.53 29.40 17.07
N ASP A 186 -15.55 28.56 17.41
CA ASP A 186 -14.54 28.03 16.49
C ASP A 186 -14.52 26.50 16.57
N ALA A 187 -14.05 25.84 15.51
CA ALA A 187 -14.02 24.37 15.43
C ALA A 187 -12.70 23.87 14.84
N ASP A 188 -12.18 22.78 15.42
CA ASP A 188 -11.04 22.03 14.91
C ASP A 188 -11.44 20.55 14.72
N ILE A 189 -10.99 19.96 13.62
CA ILE A 189 -11.18 18.54 13.28
C ILE A 189 -10.58 17.62 14.35
N ASN A 190 -9.49 18.04 15.02
CA ASN A 190 -8.83 17.22 16.03
C ASN A 190 -9.30 17.49 17.47
N TYR A 191 -9.89 18.66 17.73
CA TYR A 191 -10.14 19.14 19.10
C TYR A 191 -11.59 19.54 19.37
N GLY A 192 -12.48 19.41 18.40
CA GLY A 192 -13.90 19.68 18.53
C GLY A 192 -14.26 21.18 18.44
N ILE A 193 -15.42 21.54 18.98
CA ILE A 193 -15.98 22.91 18.92
C ILE A 193 -15.72 23.61 20.24
N VAL A 194 -15.18 24.83 20.18
CA VAL A 194 -14.98 25.71 21.34
C VAL A 194 -15.82 26.97 21.15
N SER A 195 -16.52 27.38 22.21
CA SER A 195 -17.16 28.70 22.26
C SER A 195 -16.73 29.49 23.49
N ILE A 196 -16.60 30.80 23.31
CA ILE A 196 -16.28 31.77 24.37
C ILE A 196 -17.31 32.88 24.33
N CYS A 197 -17.94 33.18 25.47
CA CYS A 197 -18.89 34.27 25.61
C CYS A 197 -18.35 35.38 26.53
N LEU A 198 -18.39 36.63 26.06
CA LEU A 198 -17.97 37.83 26.78
C LEU A 198 -19.18 38.69 27.14
N ASN A 199 -19.17 39.29 28.33
CA ASN A 199 -20.17 40.28 28.74
C ASN A 199 -19.77 41.72 28.38
N SER A 200 -20.63 42.67 28.75
CA SER A 200 -20.42 44.12 28.55
C SER A 200 -19.19 44.71 29.25
N ASN A 201 -18.60 43.99 30.21
CA ASN A 201 -17.37 44.37 30.90
C ASN A 201 -16.13 43.70 30.29
N GLY A 202 -16.30 42.99 29.16
CA GLY A 202 -15.24 42.22 28.51
C GLY A 202 -14.79 40.99 29.30
N LYS A 203 -15.53 40.59 30.35
CA LYS A 203 -15.20 39.40 31.13
C LYS A 203 -15.78 38.16 30.46
N ASN A 204 -14.99 37.09 30.43
CA ASN A 204 -15.45 35.76 30.01
C ASN A 204 -16.46 35.25 31.04
N VAL A 205 -17.65 34.93 30.55
CA VAL A 205 -18.77 34.45 31.36
C VAL A 205 -19.02 32.96 31.16
N ASN A 206 -18.55 32.38 30.04
CA ASN A 206 -18.69 30.97 29.76
C ASN A 206 -17.71 30.51 28.66
N THR A 207 -17.10 29.34 28.85
CA THR A 207 -16.30 28.65 27.83
C THR A 207 -16.82 27.23 27.70
N VAL A 208 -17.38 26.88 26.54
CA VAL A 208 -17.90 25.54 26.28
C VAL A 208 -17.00 24.86 25.27
N ARG A 209 -16.41 23.73 25.66
CA ARG A 209 -15.65 22.85 24.77
C ARG A 209 -16.42 21.54 24.61
N ARG A 210 -16.77 21.19 23.38
CA ARG A 210 -17.25 19.86 23.03
C ARG A 210 -16.18 19.18 22.19
N ASP A 211 -15.51 18.20 22.78
CA ASP A 211 -14.56 17.37 22.05
C ASP A 211 -15.31 16.54 21.01
N SER A 212 -14.74 16.43 19.82
CA SER A 212 -15.23 15.54 18.77
C SER A 212 -14.85 14.10 19.10
N THR A 213 -15.55 13.47 20.05
CA THR A 213 -15.55 12.00 20.14
C THR A 213 -16.35 11.44 18.96
N ILE A 214 -15.71 11.44 17.79
CA ILE A 214 -16.06 10.46 16.75
C ILE A 214 -15.46 9.16 17.25
N GLY A 215 -16.27 8.38 17.97
CA GLY A 215 -15.97 6.98 18.20
C GLY A 215 -15.86 6.29 16.84
N VAL A 216 -14.65 5.80 16.54
CA VAL A 216 -14.41 4.72 15.59
C VAL A 216 -14.01 3.50 16.42
#